data_AF-A0A1X1BN68-F1
#
_entry.id   AF-A0A1X1BN68-F1
#
_cell.length_a   1.000
_cell.length_b   1.000
_cell.length_c   1.000
_cell.angle_alpha   90.00
_cell.angle_beta   90.00
_cell.angle_gamma   90.00
#
_symmetry.space_group_name_H-M   'P 1'
#
loop_
_entity.id
_entity.type
_entity.pdbx_description
1 polymer ?
#
loop_
_entity_poly.entity_id
_entity_poly.type
_entity_poly.pdbx_seq_one_letter_code
_entity_poly.pdbx_strand_id
1 'polypeptide(L)'
;MHYCRKLEALLPKLKLLSRQPPLCGVLDDGSTIAKAARELKLALTGAINENSVSDETIIQAADCLYDLNAVDVNIGAHICRAVEHRPGIYRYPLKGGILWSFHHAGKNSARRKKMIKSSSRATMETFIDALGELQGEEPRTVLLRPIMRNMAIVGQCHSFSVSAKARLEQAIMDAKEGLSNIMTRSSIILGYIVALKWLRVRNHIVATDAIQWLLAAISYQDVLTTAEVTKAISALQTWCVTCKGKPYKAIEILVYGLTQPPSLLMKSTPALVKFYIAATKVSRSNKEGKRSIGIITYDDDTDPSADHNAEEQQIAEAAAASSKQPKKVADIAALTVMLLTLCCSVINRFNARNLVLLYNAMSHHFLLDGLDIDRGNNFLRCIKLVSTEVCYTLQLDATAHATDSPLRPILYTEEDLGTIYRASMILSRAFDGLWCVTDLVEKLLIQRYGPQYKRVSVEPSESKINGNLPSSQQQ
;
A
#
# COMPACT_ATOMS: atom_id res chain seq x y z
N MET A 1 -1.20 -28.56 29.17
CA MET A 1 -1.90 -27.45 29.91
C MET A 1 -1.20 -26.10 29.84
N HIS A 2 0.13 -26.03 30.01
CA HIS A 2 0.88 -24.76 29.96
C HIS A 2 0.73 -24.01 28.61
N TYR A 3 0.71 -24.73 27.47
CA TYR A 3 0.54 -24.11 26.15
C TYR A 3 -0.86 -23.52 25.94
N CYS A 4 -1.93 -24.18 26.38
CA CYS A 4 -3.30 -23.67 26.24
C CYS A 4 -3.50 -22.35 26.98
N ARG A 5 -2.97 -22.24 28.22
CA ARG A 5 -3.00 -20.99 28.99
C ARG A 5 -2.26 -19.85 28.28
N LYS A 6 -1.15 -20.16 27.62
CA LYS A 6 -0.41 -19.17 26.81
C LYS A 6 -1.21 -18.74 25.57
N LEU A 7 -1.89 -19.66 24.89
CA LEU A 7 -2.77 -19.33 23.75
C LEU A 7 -3.92 -18.43 24.17
N GLU A 8 -4.61 -18.78 25.26
CA GLU A 8 -5.73 -18.00 25.82
C GLU A 8 -5.29 -16.58 26.23
N ALA A 9 -4.06 -16.42 26.73
CA ALA A 9 -3.52 -15.11 27.08
C ALA A 9 -3.06 -14.28 25.86
N LEU A 10 -2.52 -14.92 24.82
CA LEU A 10 -1.93 -14.23 23.66
C LEU A 10 -2.95 -13.87 22.58
N LEU A 11 -3.93 -14.74 22.30
CA LEU A 11 -4.87 -14.56 21.20
C LEU A 11 -5.72 -13.28 21.30
N PRO A 12 -6.33 -12.92 22.45
CA PRO A 12 -7.10 -11.69 22.55
C PRO A 12 -6.24 -10.44 22.32
N LYS A 13 -5.02 -10.43 22.88
CA LYS A 13 -4.06 -9.33 22.73
C LYS A 13 -3.65 -9.14 21.27
N LEU A 14 -3.26 -10.23 20.60
CA LEU A 14 -2.83 -10.18 19.20
C LEU A 14 -3.97 -9.86 18.23
N LYS A 15 -5.19 -10.34 18.49
CA LYS A 15 -6.38 -9.96 17.71
C LYS A 15 -6.72 -8.49 17.82
N LEU A 16 -6.51 -7.89 18.99
CA LEU A 16 -6.74 -6.46 19.20
C LEU A 16 -5.69 -5.65 18.42
N LEU A 17 -4.43 -6.06 18.46
CA LEU A 17 -3.34 -5.44 17.70
C LEU A 17 -3.50 -5.60 16.19
N SER A 18 -3.94 -6.77 15.69
CA SER A 18 -4.17 -6.97 14.26
C SER A 18 -5.34 -6.15 13.71
N ARG A 19 -6.34 -5.86 14.55
CA ARG A 19 -7.54 -5.06 14.19
C ARG A 19 -7.34 -3.55 14.34
N GLN A 20 -6.36 -3.12 15.13
CA GLN A 20 -6.07 -1.70 15.35
C GLN A 20 -4.61 -1.38 15.02
N PRO A 21 -4.28 -1.20 13.72
CA PRO A 21 -2.95 -0.77 13.28
C PRO A 21 -2.38 0.46 14.01
N PRO A 22 -3.18 1.46 14.46
CA PRO A 22 -2.64 2.61 15.21
C PRO A 22 -2.07 2.25 16.58
N LEU A 23 -2.57 1.20 17.25
CA LEU A 23 -2.05 0.75 18.54
C LEU A 23 -0.67 0.08 18.42
N CYS A 24 -0.30 -0.39 17.23
CA CYS A 24 1.04 -0.87 16.94
C CYS A 24 2.09 0.25 16.96
N GLY A 25 1.69 1.53 16.86
CA GLY A 25 2.59 2.68 16.98
C GLY A 25 2.92 3.09 18.42
N VAL A 26 2.18 2.57 19.40
CA VAL A 26 2.37 2.87 20.85
C VAL A 26 3.21 1.78 21.54
N LEU A 27 3.36 0.61 20.90
CA LEU A 27 4.24 -0.46 21.38
C LEU A 27 5.53 -0.43 20.56
N ASP A 28 6.64 -0.12 21.23
CA ASP A 28 7.99 -0.09 20.67
C ASP A 28 8.26 -1.26 19.72
N ASP A 29 8.68 -0.89 18.50
CA ASP A 29 9.19 -1.68 17.39
C ASP A 29 8.37 -2.90 16.94
N GLY A 30 8.33 -3.13 15.62
CA GLY A 30 7.81 -4.37 15.01
C GLY A 30 8.42 -5.67 15.58
N SER A 31 9.48 -5.55 16.40
CA SER A 31 10.07 -6.61 17.22
C SER A 31 9.09 -7.21 18.24
N THR A 32 8.21 -6.42 18.86
CA THR A 32 7.27 -6.88 19.91
C THR A 32 6.17 -7.76 19.33
N ILE A 33 5.59 -7.34 18.20
CA ILE A 33 4.56 -8.13 17.49
C ILE A 33 5.18 -9.39 16.88
N ALA A 34 6.37 -9.29 16.28
CA ALA A 34 7.07 -10.45 15.72
C ALA A 34 7.42 -11.47 16.81
N LYS A 35 7.84 -11.01 17.99
CA LYS A 35 8.11 -11.86 19.16
C LYS A 35 6.82 -12.54 19.65
N ALA A 36 5.74 -11.78 19.84
CA ALA A 36 4.47 -12.33 20.27
C ALA A 36 3.86 -13.32 19.25
N ALA A 37 4.00 -13.05 17.94
CA ALA A 37 3.62 -13.97 16.88
C ALA A 37 4.47 -15.26 16.93
N ARG A 38 5.78 -15.16 17.17
CA ARG A 38 6.66 -16.31 17.34
C ARG A 38 6.26 -17.15 18.57
N GLU A 39 5.96 -16.50 19.69
CA GLU A 39 5.46 -17.18 20.89
C GLU A 39 4.12 -17.87 20.64
N LEU A 40 3.20 -17.22 19.90
CA LEU A 40 1.93 -17.82 19.48
C LEU A 40 2.16 -19.08 18.64
N LYS A 41 3.07 -19.06 17.67
CA LYS A 41 3.41 -20.24 16.86
C LYS A 41 3.92 -21.40 17.73
N LEU A 42 4.86 -21.11 18.64
CA LEU A 42 5.44 -22.12 19.53
C LEU A 42 4.36 -22.74 20.44
N ALA A 43 3.51 -21.90 21.02
CA ALA A 43 2.42 -22.35 21.87
C ALA A 43 1.38 -23.18 21.09
N LEU A 44 1.03 -22.75 19.87
CA LEU A 44 0.09 -23.47 19.01
C LEU A 44 0.64 -24.83 18.60
N THR A 45 1.91 -24.89 18.16
CA THR A 45 2.56 -26.15 17.79
C THR A 45 2.63 -27.11 18.97
N GLY A 46 2.99 -26.63 20.16
CA GLY A 46 3.00 -27.44 21.39
C GLY A 46 1.62 -27.98 21.72
N ALA A 47 0.59 -27.13 21.71
CA ALA A 47 -0.77 -27.54 22.02
C ALA A 47 -1.38 -28.50 20.97
N ILE A 48 -1.02 -28.34 19.69
CA ILE A 48 -1.39 -29.27 18.61
C ILE A 48 -0.75 -30.64 18.84
N ASN A 49 0.55 -30.68 19.16
CA ASN A 49 1.27 -31.94 19.37
C ASN A 49 0.77 -32.68 20.63
N GLU A 50 0.37 -31.96 21.67
CA GLU A 50 -0.30 -32.51 22.86
C GLU A 50 -1.77 -32.89 22.63
N ASN A 51 -2.33 -32.60 21.46
CA ASN A 51 -3.76 -32.68 21.15
C ASN A 51 -4.66 -32.01 22.20
N SER A 52 -4.19 -30.92 22.82
CA SER A 52 -4.82 -30.26 23.97
C SER A 52 -5.59 -28.99 23.62
N VAL A 53 -5.73 -28.69 22.32
CA VAL A 53 -6.34 -27.47 21.79
C VAL A 53 -7.71 -27.75 21.15
N SER A 54 -8.68 -26.85 21.33
CA SER A 54 -10.02 -26.96 20.70
C SER A 54 -10.00 -26.54 19.22
N ASP A 55 -10.98 -27.02 18.45
CA ASP A 55 -11.12 -26.67 17.02
C ASP A 55 -11.23 -25.16 16.81
N GLU A 56 -12.04 -24.49 17.64
CA GLU A 56 -12.22 -23.04 17.61
C GLU A 56 -10.90 -22.30 17.87
N THR A 57 -10.08 -22.77 18.82
CA THR A 57 -8.79 -22.14 19.12
C THR A 57 -7.81 -22.29 17.96
N ILE A 58 -7.81 -23.43 17.25
CA ILE A 58 -7.00 -23.62 16.04
C ILE A 58 -7.43 -22.63 14.95
N ILE A 59 -8.74 -22.51 14.69
CA ILE A 59 -9.28 -21.58 13.69
C ILE A 59 -8.88 -20.14 14.03
N GLN A 60 -9.11 -19.72 15.27
CA GLN A 60 -8.80 -18.38 15.73
C GLN A 60 -7.30 -18.06 15.67
N ALA A 61 -6.45 -19.03 16.02
CA ALA A 61 -5.01 -18.85 15.96
C ALA A 61 -4.50 -18.79 14.51
N ALA A 62 -5.04 -19.62 13.62
CA ALA A 62 -4.70 -19.59 12.21
C ALA A 62 -5.10 -18.24 11.56
N ASP A 63 -6.31 -17.75 11.84
CA ASP A 63 -6.76 -16.43 11.38
C ASP A 63 -5.87 -15.30 11.91
N CYS A 64 -5.51 -15.36 13.19
CA CYS A 64 -4.63 -14.36 13.80
C CYS A 64 -3.24 -14.37 13.14
N LEU A 65 -2.65 -15.55 12.93
CA LEU A 65 -1.36 -15.68 12.25
C LEU A 65 -1.42 -15.20 10.81
N TYR A 66 -2.53 -15.44 10.10
CA TYR A 66 -2.74 -14.92 8.75
C TYR A 66 -2.77 -13.38 8.75
N ASP A 67 -3.56 -12.76 9.63
CA ASP A 67 -3.68 -11.30 9.68
C ASP A 67 -2.35 -10.61 10.04
N LEU A 68 -1.48 -11.29 10.80
CA LEU A 68 -0.13 -10.84 11.15
C LEU A 68 0.92 -11.17 10.07
N ASN A 69 0.54 -11.76 8.93
CA ASN A 69 1.45 -12.30 7.91
C ASN A 69 2.53 -13.23 8.50
N ALA A 70 2.18 -13.98 9.54
CA ALA A 70 3.10 -14.80 10.32
C ALA A 70 3.02 -16.30 9.99
N VAL A 71 2.18 -16.72 9.03
CA VAL A 71 2.10 -18.12 8.61
C VAL A 71 3.31 -18.48 7.73
N ASP A 72 4.17 -19.36 8.25
CA ASP A 72 5.26 -19.99 7.51
C ASP A 72 4.94 -21.46 7.17
N VAL A 73 5.80 -22.09 6.38
CA VAL A 73 5.63 -23.49 5.93
C VAL A 73 5.50 -24.45 7.12
N ASN A 74 6.27 -24.22 8.19
CA ASN A 74 6.32 -25.11 9.35
C ASN A 74 5.02 -25.06 10.14
N ILE A 75 4.58 -23.86 10.54
CA ILE A 75 3.31 -23.72 11.28
C ILE A 75 2.12 -24.13 10.40
N GLY A 76 2.16 -23.82 9.10
CA GLY A 76 1.16 -24.27 8.14
C GLY A 76 1.03 -25.79 8.11
N ALA A 77 2.15 -26.52 8.06
CA ALA A 77 2.16 -27.97 8.08
C ALA A 77 1.64 -28.58 9.41
N HIS A 78 1.89 -27.94 10.55
CA HIS A 78 1.31 -28.35 11.84
C HIS A 78 -0.21 -28.16 11.87
N ILE A 79 -0.70 -26.98 11.45
CA ILE A 79 -2.14 -26.69 11.37
C ILE A 79 -2.83 -27.67 10.41
N CYS A 80 -2.25 -27.94 9.25
CA CYS A 80 -2.81 -28.89 8.28
C CYS A 80 -3.00 -30.29 8.87
N ARG A 81 -1.94 -30.83 9.48
CA ARG A 81 -2.00 -32.15 10.11
C ARG A 81 -3.08 -32.21 11.19
N ALA A 82 -3.15 -31.19 12.05
CA ALA A 82 -4.17 -31.11 13.09
C ALA A 82 -5.58 -31.12 12.50
N VAL A 83 -5.83 -30.28 11.49
CA VAL A 83 -7.14 -30.13 10.85
C VAL A 83 -7.54 -31.40 10.08
N GLU A 84 -6.61 -32.07 9.39
CA GLU A 84 -6.90 -33.30 8.63
C GLU A 84 -7.44 -34.45 9.50
N HIS A 85 -7.11 -34.46 10.78
CA HIS A 85 -7.58 -35.43 11.77
C HIS A 85 -8.84 -34.97 12.53
N ARG A 86 -9.35 -33.76 12.26
CA ARG A 86 -10.47 -33.14 12.99
C ARG A 86 -11.69 -32.98 12.08
N PRO A 87 -12.66 -33.91 12.12
CA PRO A 87 -13.82 -33.87 11.24
C PRO A 87 -14.72 -32.65 11.46
N GLY A 88 -14.71 -32.04 12.65
CA GLY A 88 -15.43 -30.80 12.94
C GLY A 88 -15.01 -29.62 12.07
N ILE A 89 -13.75 -29.61 11.62
CA ILE A 89 -13.20 -28.58 10.74
C ILE A 89 -13.19 -29.08 9.29
N TYR A 90 -12.63 -30.28 9.06
CA TYR A 90 -12.30 -30.75 7.72
C TYR A 90 -13.51 -31.18 6.87
N ARG A 91 -14.70 -31.31 7.46
CA ARG A 91 -15.94 -31.62 6.71
C ARG A 91 -16.50 -30.43 5.94
N TYR A 92 -16.06 -29.21 6.24
CA TYR A 92 -16.59 -27.99 5.64
C TYR A 92 -15.55 -27.29 4.74
N PRO A 93 -16.00 -26.44 3.79
CA PRO A 93 -15.12 -25.55 3.06
C PRO A 93 -14.22 -24.75 4.00
N LEU A 94 -12.91 -24.89 3.84
CA LEU A 94 -11.92 -24.17 4.65
C LEU A 94 -11.95 -22.68 4.30
N LYS A 95 -11.82 -21.81 5.30
CA LYS A 95 -11.82 -20.35 5.16
C LYS A 95 -10.65 -19.74 5.92
N GLY A 96 -10.36 -18.47 5.63
CA GLY A 96 -9.39 -17.68 6.40
C GLY A 96 -7.99 -18.30 6.49
N GLY A 97 -7.40 -18.16 7.68
CA GLY A 97 -6.05 -18.63 7.97
C GLY A 97 -5.89 -20.14 7.89
N ILE A 98 -6.96 -20.92 8.03
CA ILE A 98 -6.91 -22.37 7.82
C ILE A 98 -6.68 -22.70 6.35
N LEU A 99 -7.47 -22.12 5.44
CA LEU A 99 -7.26 -22.30 4.00
C LEU A 99 -5.86 -21.83 3.57
N TRP A 100 -5.42 -20.69 4.11
CA TRP A 100 -4.07 -20.19 3.85
C TRP A 100 -2.97 -21.13 4.34
N SER A 101 -3.14 -21.72 5.52
CA SER A 101 -2.21 -22.72 6.08
C SER A 101 -2.13 -23.95 5.19
N PHE A 102 -3.26 -24.41 4.64
CA PHE A 102 -3.31 -25.51 3.67
C PHE A 102 -2.55 -25.19 2.39
N HIS A 103 -2.69 -23.97 1.88
CA HIS A 103 -1.93 -23.52 0.71
C HIS A 103 -0.42 -23.44 0.98
N HIS A 104 -0.02 -22.91 2.15
CA HIS A 104 1.38 -22.66 2.50
C HIS A 104 2.16 -23.88 3.00
N ALA A 105 1.52 -25.03 3.26
CA ALA A 105 2.14 -26.16 3.96
C ALA A 105 3.27 -26.90 3.21
N GLY A 106 3.79 -26.39 2.08
CA GLY A 106 4.96 -26.87 1.34
C GLY A 106 4.78 -28.23 0.63
N LYS A 107 4.21 -29.23 1.31
CA LYS A 107 3.86 -30.55 0.78
C LYS A 107 2.35 -30.64 0.56
N ASN A 108 1.91 -30.32 -0.66
CA ASN A 108 0.50 -30.39 -1.04
C ASN A 108 0.14 -31.78 -1.59
N SER A 109 -0.41 -32.64 -0.73
CA SER A 109 -0.98 -33.92 -1.15
C SER A 109 -2.17 -33.71 -2.11
N ALA A 110 -2.49 -34.72 -2.92
CA ALA A 110 -3.67 -34.68 -3.80
C ALA A 110 -4.97 -34.37 -3.02
N ARG A 111 -5.07 -34.90 -1.80
CA ARG A 111 -6.18 -34.65 -0.87
C ARG A 111 -6.25 -33.16 -0.46
N ARG A 112 -5.12 -32.54 -0.10
CA ARG A 112 -5.06 -31.10 0.23
C ARG A 112 -5.42 -30.23 -0.98
N LYS A 113 -4.89 -30.55 -2.16
CA LYS A 113 -5.23 -29.85 -3.42
C LYS A 113 -6.73 -29.91 -3.70
N LYS A 114 -7.36 -31.07 -3.53
CA LYS A 114 -8.82 -31.24 -3.68
C LYS A 114 -9.60 -30.40 -2.67
N MET A 115 -9.16 -30.36 -1.41
CA MET A 115 -9.80 -29.56 -0.37
C MET A 115 -9.69 -28.05 -0.64
N ILE A 116 -8.51 -27.57 -1.04
CA ILE A 116 -8.29 -26.16 -1.44
C ILE A 116 -9.22 -25.82 -2.60
N LYS A 117 -9.23 -26.63 -3.66
CA LYS A 117 -10.10 -26.43 -4.84
C LYS A 117 -11.58 -26.38 -4.47
N SER A 118 -12.06 -27.30 -3.63
CA SER A 118 -13.45 -27.33 -3.16
C SER A 118 -13.80 -26.09 -2.33
N SER A 119 -12.90 -25.68 -1.44
CA SER A 119 -13.08 -24.51 -0.56
C SER A 119 -13.09 -23.20 -1.36
N SER A 120 -12.22 -23.10 -2.36
CA SER A 120 -12.15 -21.96 -3.29
C SER A 120 -13.43 -21.83 -4.11
N ARG A 121 -14.01 -22.94 -4.60
CA ARG A 121 -15.29 -22.93 -5.32
C ARG A 121 -16.44 -22.47 -4.44
N ALA A 122 -16.57 -23.05 -3.24
CA ALA A 122 -17.63 -22.66 -2.30
C ALA A 122 -17.53 -21.18 -1.89
N THR A 123 -16.31 -20.65 -1.72
CA THR A 123 -16.10 -19.23 -1.41
C THR A 123 -16.49 -18.32 -2.57
N MET A 124 -16.16 -18.72 -3.81
CA MET A 124 -16.57 -18.01 -5.02
C MET A 124 -18.09 -17.96 -5.15
N GLU A 125 -18.77 -19.10 -4.95
CA GLU A 125 -20.23 -19.19 -4.97
C GLU A 125 -20.85 -18.29 -3.90
N THR A 126 -20.36 -18.37 -2.66
CA THR A 126 -20.80 -17.49 -1.56
C THR A 126 -20.65 -16.01 -1.93
N PHE A 127 -19.59 -15.64 -2.66
CA PHE A 127 -19.40 -14.26 -3.09
C PHE A 127 -20.37 -13.87 -4.20
N ILE A 128 -20.59 -14.73 -5.21
CA ILE A 128 -21.57 -14.48 -6.26
C ILE A 128 -22.98 -14.34 -5.68
N ASP A 129 -23.36 -15.18 -4.72
CA ASP A 129 -24.65 -15.11 -4.05
C ASP A 129 -24.79 -13.78 -3.28
N ALA A 130 -23.74 -13.38 -2.54
CA ALA A 130 -23.71 -12.10 -1.85
C ALA A 130 -23.80 -10.91 -2.81
N LEU A 131 -23.24 -11.00 -4.03
CA LEU A 131 -23.43 -9.97 -5.06
C LEU A 131 -24.87 -9.89 -5.54
N GLY A 132 -25.54 -11.05 -5.71
CA GLY A 132 -26.98 -11.10 -6.02
C GLY A 132 -27.84 -10.46 -4.93
N GLU A 133 -27.50 -10.66 -3.66
CA GLU A 133 -28.22 -10.03 -2.53
C GLU A 133 -28.09 -8.49 -2.53
N LEU A 134 -27.02 -7.93 -3.10
CA LEU A 134 -26.85 -6.46 -3.20
C LEU A 134 -27.82 -5.80 -4.18
N GLN A 135 -28.54 -6.59 -4.97
CA GLN A 135 -29.57 -6.11 -5.89
C GLN A 135 -30.96 -6.01 -5.22
N GLY A 136 -31.11 -6.52 -3.99
CA GLY A 136 -32.37 -6.48 -3.24
C GLY A 136 -32.59 -5.19 -2.43
N GLU A 137 -33.78 -5.05 -1.84
CA GLU A 137 -34.22 -3.82 -1.13
C GLU A 137 -33.44 -3.53 0.18
N GLU A 138 -32.86 -4.54 0.83
CA GLU A 138 -32.03 -4.38 2.05
C GLU A 138 -30.66 -5.07 1.92
N PRO A 139 -29.62 -4.38 1.44
CA PRO A 139 -28.31 -5.00 1.24
C PRO A 139 -27.63 -5.36 2.57
N ARG A 140 -27.29 -6.64 2.74
CA ARG A 140 -26.56 -7.18 3.90
C ARG A 140 -25.05 -6.87 3.86
N THR A 141 -24.72 -5.59 3.96
CA THR A 141 -23.34 -5.07 3.83
C THR A 141 -22.35 -5.63 4.86
N VAL A 142 -22.83 -6.07 6.02
CA VAL A 142 -22.01 -6.58 7.14
C VAL A 142 -21.23 -7.85 6.75
N LEU A 143 -21.76 -8.67 5.83
CA LEU A 143 -21.13 -9.93 5.42
C LEU A 143 -20.06 -9.77 4.34
N LEU A 144 -20.03 -8.62 3.64
CA LEU A 144 -19.16 -8.43 2.48
C LEU A 144 -17.67 -8.40 2.88
N ARG A 145 -17.32 -7.81 4.03
CA ARG A 145 -15.93 -7.69 4.48
C ARG A 145 -15.28 -9.07 4.75
N PRO A 146 -15.89 -9.98 5.54
CA PRO A 146 -15.40 -11.34 5.69
C PRO A 146 -15.28 -12.10 4.36
N ILE A 147 -16.26 -11.94 3.46
CA ILE A 147 -16.27 -12.59 2.15
C ILE A 147 -15.10 -12.07 1.30
N MET A 148 -14.87 -10.75 1.25
CA MET A 148 -13.74 -10.14 0.52
C MET A 148 -12.39 -10.64 1.00
N ARG A 149 -12.19 -10.74 2.32
CA ARG A 149 -10.97 -11.30 2.92
C ARG A 149 -10.74 -12.73 2.43
N ASN A 150 -11.77 -13.57 2.45
CA ASN A 150 -11.66 -14.94 1.97
C ASN A 150 -11.41 -15.02 0.45
N MET A 151 -12.03 -14.15 -0.35
CA MET A 151 -11.79 -14.09 -1.79
C MET A 151 -10.34 -13.70 -2.14
N ALA A 152 -9.73 -12.79 -1.37
CA ALA A 152 -8.33 -12.42 -1.54
C ALA A 152 -7.37 -13.58 -1.21
N ILE A 153 -7.71 -14.43 -0.23
CA ILE A 153 -6.97 -15.67 0.09
C ILE A 153 -7.13 -16.66 -1.06
N VAL A 154 -8.38 -16.91 -1.46
CA VAL A 154 -8.73 -17.89 -2.49
C VAL A 154 -8.08 -17.58 -3.84
N GLY A 155 -8.00 -16.31 -4.24
CA GLY A 155 -7.30 -15.90 -5.47
C GLY A 155 -5.80 -16.21 -5.45
N GLN A 156 -5.18 -16.30 -4.27
CA GLN A 156 -3.80 -16.74 -4.13
C GLN A 156 -3.67 -18.26 -4.09
N CYS A 157 -4.67 -18.96 -3.53
CA CYS A 157 -4.62 -20.40 -3.34
C CYS A 157 -5.05 -21.21 -4.56
N HIS A 158 -5.86 -20.64 -5.46
CA HIS A 158 -6.45 -21.39 -6.56
C HIS A 158 -6.65 -20.54 -7.82
N SER A 159 -6.21 -21.07 -8.96
CA SER A 159 -6.51 -20.52 -10.28
C SER A 159 -7.86 -21.03 -10.78
N PHE A 160 -8.82 -20.13 -10.93
CA PHE A 160 -10.14 -20.44 -11.49
C PHE A 160 -10.10 -20.60 -13.02
N SER A 161 -11.01 -21.43 -13.54
CA SER A 161 -11.25 -21.57 -14.98
C SER A 161 -11.75 -20.28 -15.60
N VAL A 162 -11.57 -20.14 -16.92
CA VAL A 162 -12.08 -19.00 -17.70
C VAL A 162 -13.59 -18.81 -17.49
N SER A 163 -14.37 -19.90 -17.53
CA SER A 163 -15.81 -19.88 -17.31
C SER A 163 -16.23 -19.37 -15.92
N ALA A 164 -15.53 -19.80 -14.87
CA ALA A 164 -15.82 -19.36 -13.51
C ALA A 164 -15.49 -17.87 -13.33
N LYS A 165 -14.40 -17.39 -13.94
CA LYS A 165 -14.03 -15.97 -13.94
C LYS A 165 -15.05 -15.13 -14.72
N ALA A 166 -15.47 -15.58 -15.90
CA ALA A 166 -16.48 -14.89 -16.69
C ALA A 166 -17.80 -14.74 -15.91
N ARG A 167 -18.24 -15.80 -15.22
CA ARG A 167 -19.41 -15.75 -14.32
C ARG A 167 -19.24 -14.74 -13.19
N LEU A 168 -18.07 -14.72 -12.53
CA LEU A 168 -17.77 -13.75 -11.50
C LEU A 168 -17.78 -12.32 -12.04
N GLU A 169 -17.13 -12.08 -13.17
CA GLU A 169 -17.07 -10.76 -13.81
C GLU A 169 -18.47 -10.26 -14.18
N GLN A 170 -19.33 -11.14 -14.71
CA GLN A 170 -20.73 -10.82 -14.99
C GLN A 170 -21.50 -10.46 -13.71
N ALA A 171 -21.41 -11.28 -12.66
CA ALA A 171 -22.08 -11.00 -11.38
C ALA A 171 -21.63 -9.67 -10.76
N ILE A 172 -20.35 -9.31 -10.89
CA ILE A 172 -19.83 -8.01 -10.45
C ILE A 172 -20.45 -6.86 -11.25
N MET A 173 -20.54 -7.01 -12.57
CA MET A 173 -21.14 -5.99 -13.44
C MET A 173 -22.64 -5.82 -13.14
N ASP A 174 -23.34 -6.92 -12.89
CA ASP A 174 -24.77 -6.89 -12.55
C ASP A 174 -25.01 -6.26 -11.18
N ALA A 175 -24.08 -6.41 -10.23
CA ALA A 175 -24.16 -5.83 -8.88
C ALA A 175 -23.56 -4.41 -8.78
N LYS A 176 -23.23 -3.77 -9.91
CA LYS A 176 -22.50 -2.50 -9.96
C LYS A 176 -23.09 -1.41 -9.07
N GLU A 177 -24.41 -1.18 -9.13
CA GLU A 177 -25.06 -0.11 -8.39
C GLU A 177 -25.00 -0.34 -6.88
N GLY A 178 -25.34 -1.55 -6.43
CA GLY A 178 -25.24 -1.95 -5.02
C GLY A 178 -23.81 -1.86 -4.49
N LEU A 179 -22.83 -2.30 -5.29
CA LEU A 179 -21.40 -2.15 -4.94
C LEU A 179 -21.00 -0.67 -4.88
N SER A 180 -21.42 0.16 -5.82
CA SER A 180 -21.10 1.60 -5.82
C SER A 180 -21.56 2.30 -4.53
N ASN A 181 -22.79 2.01 -4.09
CA ASN A 181 -23.37 2.56 -2.87
C ASN A 181 -22.56 2.20 -1.61
N ILE A 182 -21.97 1.01 -1.59
CA ILE A 182 -21.16 0.53 -0.47
C ILE A 182 -19.72 1.04 -0.56
N MET A 183 -19.09 0.90 -1.73
CA MET A 183 -17.65 1.05 -1.89
C MET A 183 -17.19 2.51 -1.85
N THR A 184 -17.99 3.43 -2.36
CA THR A 184 -17.61 4.86 -2.48
C THR A 184 -17.38 5.57 -1.13
N ARG A 185 -17.87 4.99 -0.02
CA ARG A 185 -17.76 5.55 1.34
C ARG A 185 -17.24 4.55 2.38
N SER A 186 -16.62 3.46 1.94
CA SER A 186 -16.22 2.37 2.84
C SER A 186 -14.79 1.92 2.60
N SER A 187 -14.07 1.59 3.69
CA SER A 187 -12.74 0.98 3.62
C SER A 187 -12.76 -0.45 3.03
N ILE A 188 -13.94 -1.04 2.82
CA ILE A 188 -14.10 -2.35 2.16
C ILE A 188 -13.51 -2.35 0.74
N ILE A 189 -13.50 -1.20 0.05
CA ILE A 189 -12.94 -1.06 -1.30
C ILE A 189 -11.50 -1.57 -1.42
N LEU A 190 -10.69 -1.43 -0.38
CA LEU A 190 -9.33 -1.95 -0.36
C LEU A 190 -9.31 -3.49 -0.45
N GLY A 191 -10.15 -4.15 0.35
CA GLY A 191 -10.30 -5.60 0.32
C GLY A 191 -10.80 -6.08 -1.04
N TYR A 192 -11.74 -5.34 -1.62
CA TYR A 192 -12.28 -5.61 -2.96
C TYR A 192 -11.20 -5.53 -4.05
N ILE A 193 -10.43 -4.44 -4.12
CA ILE A 193 -9.35 -4.27 -5.11
C ILE A 193 -8.29 -5.37 -4.96
N VAL A 194 -7.90 -5.69 -3.73
CA VAL A 194 -6.93 -6.76 -3.46
C VAL A 194 -7.48 -8.12 -3.90
N ALA A 195 -8.76 -8.39 -3.65
CA ALA A 195 -9.42 -9.62 -4.10
C ALA A 195 -9.45 -9.71 -5.63
N LEU A 196 -9.89 -8.65 -6.33
CA LEU A 196 -9.92 -8.63 -7.81
C LEU A 196 -8.54 -8.88 -8.43
N LYS A 197 -7.50 -8.25 -7.88
CA LYS A 197 -6.12 -8.49 -8.29
C LYS A 197 -5.76 -9.97 -8.16
N TRP A 198 -5.98 -10.58 -6.99
CA TRP A 198 -5.57 -11.96 -6.75
C TRP A 198 -6.39 -12.97 -7.54
N LEU A 199 -7.67 -12.70 -7.74
CA LEU A 199 -8.54 -13.51 -8.61
C LEU A 199 -8.18 -13.38 -10.10
N ARG A 200 -7.29 -12.44 -10.44
CA ARG A 200 -6.88 -12.12 -11.81
C ARG A 200 -8.08 -11.76 -12.69
N VAL A 201 -9.00 -10.96 -12.15
CA VAL A 201 -10.08 -10.33 -12.92
C VAL A 201 -9.45 -9.38 -13.93
N ARG A 202 -9.66 -9.61 -15.23
CA ARG A 202 -8.97 -8.85 -16.29
C ARG A 202 -9.90 -7.85 -16.97
N ASN A 203 -11.19 -7.88 -16.68
CA ASN A 203 -12.15 -6.99 -17.30
C ASN A 203 -11.88 -5.50 -16.97
N HIS A 204 -11.65 -4.68 -18.01
CA HIS A 204 -11.36 -3.25 -17.86
C HIS A 204 -12.53 -2.44 -17.30
N ILE A 205 -13.78 -2.85 -17.52
CA ILE A 205 -14.98 -2.16 -17.00
C ILE A 205 -15.00 -2.31 -15.49
N VAL A 206 -14.82 -3.53 -14.99
CA VAL A 206 -14.73 -3.83 -13.56
C VAL A 206 -13.60 -3.05 -12.89
N ALA A 207 -12.43 -2.99 -13.54
CA ALA A 207 -11.30 -2.21 -13.01
C ALA A 207 -11.57 -0.71 -12.98
N THR A 208 -12.21 -0.18 -14.02
CA THR A 208 -12.58 1.24 -14.11
C THR A 208 -13.56 1.61 -13.00
N ASP A 209 -14.60 0.80 -12.79
CA ASP A 209 -15.59 1.02 -11.73
C ASP A 209 -14.92 0.95 -10.34
N ALA A 210 -14.07 -0.05 -10.09
CA ALA A 210 -13.33 -0.17 -8.83
C ALA A 210 -12.43 1.05 -8.56
N ILE A 211 -11.78 1.59 -9.60
CA ILE A 211 -10.92 2.78 -9.51
C ILE A 211 -11.76 4.04 -9.25
N GLN A 212 -12.91 4.19 -9.89
CA GLN A 212 -13.83 5.30 -9.60
C GLN A 212 -14.33 5.25 -8.15
N TRP A 213 -14.69 4.08 -7.66
CA TRP A 213 -15.10 3.90 -6.25
C TRP A 213 -13.94 4.17 -5.28
N LEU A 214 -12.72 3.77 -5.62
CA LEU A 214 -11.53 4.10 -4.84
C LEU A 214 -11.29 5.61 -4.79
N LEU A 215 -11.36 6.31 -5.93
CA LEU A 215 -11.18 7.76 -5.99
C LEU A 215 -12.25 8.48 -5.17
N ALA A 216 -13.50 8.02 -5.22
CA ALA A 216 -14.57 8.52 -4.37
C ALA A 216 -14.25 8.30 -2.89
N ALA A 217 -13.84 7.08 -2.49
CA ALA A 217 -13.49 6.76 -1.11
C ALA A 217 -12.29 7.59 -0.60
N ILE A 218 -11.26 7.80 -1.43
CA ILE A 218 -10.10 8.64 -1.11
C ILE A 218 -10.52 10.09 -0.88
N SER A 219 -11.50 10.58 -1.64
CA SER A 219 -11.98 11.96 -1.55
C SER A 219 -12.56 12.31 -0.17
N TYR A 220 -13.03 11.31 0.58
CA TYR A 220 -13.42 11.46 1.98
C TYR A 220 -12.20 11.29 2.90
N GLN A 221 -11.98 12.27 3.78
CA GLN A 221 -10.79 12.34 4.62
C GLN A 221 -10.66 11.12 5.56
N ASP A 222 -11.77 10.63 6.10
CA ASP A 222 -11.77 9.65 7.20
C ASP A 222 -12.08 8.20 6.76
N VAL A 223 -12.31 7.96 5.47
CA VAL A 223 -12.69 6.62 4.97
C VAL A 223 -11.47 5.69 4.83
N LEU A 224 -10.38 6.21 4.26
CA LEU A 224 -9.14 5.46 4.04
C LEU A 224 -7.95 6.17 4.70
N THR A 225 -7.19 5.43 5.48
CA THR A 225 -5.90 5.87 6.02
C THR A 225 -4.84 5.96 4.92
N THR A 226 -3.76 6.72 5.13
CA THR A 226 -2.64 6.81 4.18
C THR A 226 -2.04 5.44 3.86
N ALA A 227 -1.94 4.54 4.85
CA ALA A 227 -1.41 3.20 4.66
C ALA A 227 -2.31 2.33 3.76
N GLU A 228 -3.63 2.44 3.92
CA GLU A 228 -4.61 1.76 3.07
C GLU A 228 -4.55 2.27 1.63
N VAL A 229 -4.42 3.59 1.43
CA VAL A 229 -4.23 4.17 0.09
C VAL A 229 -2.92 3.69 -0.53
N THR A 230 -1.82 3.64 0.22
CA THR A 230 -0.54 3.08 -0.26
C THR A 230 -0.71 1.63 -0.71
N LYS A 231 -1.40 0.81 0.10
CA LYS A 231 -1.67 -0.61 -0.24
C LYS A 231 -2.54 -0.74 -1.49
N ALA A 232 -3.54 0.12 -1.66
CA ALA A 232 -4.38 0.16 -2.86
C ALA A 232 -3.53 0.49 -4.11
N ILE A 233 -2.68 1.52 -4.06
CA ILE A 233 -1.79 1.91 -5.16
C ILE A 233 -0.84 0.75 -5.52
N SER A 234 -0.23 0.08 -4.55
CA SER A 234 0.62 -1.09 -4.79
C SER A 234 -0.14 -2.26 -5.44
N ALA A 235 -1.41 -2.47 -5.05
CA ALA A 235 -2.26 -3.47 -5.70
C ALA A 235 -2.54 -3.10 -7.16
N LEU A 236 -2.93 -1.84 -7.43
CA LEU A 236 -3.20 -1.34 -8.79
C LEU A 236 -1.96 -1.41 -9.70
N GLN A 237 -0.77 -1.14 -9.17
CA GLN A 237 0.49 -1.22 -9.92
C GLN A 237 0.79 -2.64 -10.44
N THR A 238 0.31 -3.65 -9.71
CA THR A 238 0.60 -5.06 -10.03
C THR A 238 -0.56 -5.76 -10.73
N TRP A 239 -1.78 -5.21 -10.63
CA TRP A 239 -2.98 -5.75 -11.26
C TRP A 239 -2.99 -5.48 -12.78
N CYS A 240 -2.97 -6.55 -13.58
CA CYS A 240 -3.10 -6.49 -15.04
C CYS A 240 -4.56 -6.61 -15.47
N VAL A 241 -4.97 -5.76 -16.41
CA VAL A 241 -6.32 -5.68 -16.99
C VAL A 241 -6.22 -5.67 -18.51
N THR A 242 -7.28 -6.06 -19.21
CA THR A 242 -7.32 -6.14 -20.67
C THR A 242 -8.36 -5.15 -21.21
N CYS A 243 -7.91 -4.20 -22.02
CA CYS A 243 -8.76 -3.23 -22.71
C CYS A 243 -8.56 -3.37 -24.22
N LYS A 244 -9.64 -3.62 -24.97
CA LYS A 244 -9.61 -3.83 -26.44
C LYS A 244 -8.52 -4.83 -26.88
N GLY A 245 -8.40 -5.94 -26.16
CA GLY A 245 -7.41 -7.00 -26.43
C GLY A 245 -5.97 -6.70 -26.00
N LYS A 246 -5.68 -5.49 -25.49
CA LYS A 246 -4.33 -5.12 -25.04
C LYS A 246 -4.22 -5.14 -23.52
N PRO A 247 -3.11 -5.65 -22.95
CA PRO A 247 -2.89 -5.63 -21.51
C PRO A 247 -2.45 -4.24 -21.04
N TYR A 248 -3.03 -3.79 -19.93
CA TYR A 248 -2.71 -2.56 -19.21
C TYR A 248 -2.50 -2.87 -17.73
N LYS A 249 -1.82 -1.99 -17.00
CA LYS A 249 -1.87 -1.98 -15.54
C LYS A 249 -3.06 -1.16 -15.05
N ALA A 250 -3.73 -1.62 -13.99
CA ALA A 250 -4.85 -0.88 -13.42
C ALA A 250 -4.42 0.52 -12.92
N ILE A 251 -3.15 0.70 -12.54
CA ILE A 251 -2.61 2.02 -12.21
C ILE A 251 -2.65 3.01 -13.38
N GLU A 252 -2.56 2.56 -14.63
CA GLU A 252 -2.67 3.43 -15.81
C GLU A 252 -4.09 3.97 -15.97
N ILE A 253 -5.10 3.16 -15.65
CA ILE A 253 -6.51 3.59 -15.61
C ILE A 253 -6.71 4.64 -14.51
N LEU A 254 -6.05 4.48 -13.35
CA LEU A 254 -6.09 5.48 -12.27
C LEU A 254 -5.49 6.82 -12.73
N VAL A 255 -4.32 6.79 -13.37
CA VAL A 255 -3.67 8.00 -13.91
C VAL A 255 -4.58 8.66 -14.96
N TYR A 256 -5.18 7.88 -15.85
CA TYR A 256 -6.13 8.42 -16.82
C TYR A 256 -7.36 9.03 -16.13
N GLY A 257 -7.94 8.37 -15.13
CA GLY A 257 -9.09 8.89 -14.36
C GLY A 257 -8.79 10.19 -13.62
N LEU A 258 -7.54 10.41 -13.22
CA LEU A 258 -7.10 11.65 -12.57
C LEU A 258 -6.86 12.83 -13.53
N THR A 259 -6.97 12.63 -14.84
CA THR A 259 -7.06 13.75 -15.80
C THR A 259 -8.35 14.57 -15.59
N GLN A 260 -9.40 13.93 -15.07
CA GLN A 260 -10.65 14.56 -14.67
C GLN A 260 -10.97 14.14 -13.22
N PRO A 261 -10.23 14.66 -12.23
CA PRO A 261 -10.33 14.22 -10.85
C PRO A 261 -11.74 14.53 -10.29
N PRO A 262 -12.28 13.68 -9.39
CA PRO A 262 -13.56 13.95 -8.76
C PRO A 262 -13.58 15.33 -8.08
N SER A 263 -14.68 16.06 -8.25
CA SER A 263 -14.81 17.42 -7.68
C SER A 263 -14.62 17.44 -6.16
N LEU A 264 -15.03 16.38 -5.46
CA LEU A 264 -14.84 16.22 -4.03
C LEU A 264 -13.35 16.10 -3.66
N LEU A 265 -12.56 15.37 -4.45
CA LEU A 265 -11.11 15.26 -4.25
C LEU A 265 -10.45 16.63 -4.37
N MET A 266 -10.84 17.42 -5.38
CA MET A 266 -10.30 18.77 -5.61
C MET A 266 -10.74 19.80 -4.56
N LYS A 267 -11.82 19.52 -3.82
CA LYS A 267 -12.27 20.35 -2.69
C LYS A 267 -11.57 19.98 -1.37
N SER A 268 -11.08 18.75 -1.24
CA SER A 268 -10.46 18.24 -0.02
C SER A 268 -8.93 18.26 -0.13
N THR A 269 -8.31 19.37 0.29
CA THR A 269 -6.84 19.48 0.32
C THR A 269 -6.17 18.41 1.21
N PRO A 270 -6.71 18.00 2.38
CA PRO A 270 -6.12 16.91 3.15
C PRO A 270 -6.17 15.56 2.43
N ALA A 271 -7.26 15.25 1.72
CA ALA A 271 -7.38 14.00 0.96
C ALA A 271 -6.38 13.94 -0.20
N LEU A 272 -6.19 15.06 -0.90
CA LEU A 272 -5.25 15.14 -2.02
C LEU A 272 -3.79 15.00 -1.55
N VAL A 273 -3.42 15.65 -0.44
CA VAL A 273 -2.09 15.49 0.19
C VAL A 273 -1.88 14.07 0.67
N LYS A 274 -2.87 13.47 1.34
CA LYS A 274 -2.84 12.07 1.77
C LYS A 274 -2.60 11.13 0.57
N PHE A 275 -3.28 11.37 -0.54
CA PHE A 275 -3.13 10.56 -1.74
C PHE A 275 -1.74 10.72 -2.37
N TYR A 276 -1.22 11.95 -2.44
CA TYR A 276 0.15 12.21 -2.89
C TYR A 276 1.20 11.50 -2.03
N ILE A 277 1.11 11.64 -0.69
CA ILE A 277 2.00 10.95 0.25
C ILE A 277 1.92 9.43 0.08
N ALA A 278 0.72 8.89 -0.11
CA ALA A 278 0.55 7.46 -0.31
C ALA A 278 1.25 6.97 -1.59
N ALA A 279 1.20 7.75 -2.67
CA ALA A 279 1.85 7.43 -3.94
C ALA A 279 3.38 7.51 -3.84
N THR A 280 3.94 8.52 -3.18
CA THR A 280 5.41 8.65 -3.01
C THR A 280 6.00 7.50 -2.18
N LYS A 281 5.26 7.00 -1.17
CA LYS A 281 5.65 5.80 -0.40
C LYS A 281 5.74 4.53 -1.24
N VAL A 282 4.88 4.37 -2.25
CA VAL A 282 4.98 3.24 -3.19
C VAL A 282 6.22 3.37 -4.08
N SER A 283 6.53 4.58 -4.55
CA SER A 283 7.77 4.84 -5.32
C SER A 283 9.01 4.41 -4.53
N ARG A 284 9.08 4.80 -3.25
CA ARG A 284 10.18 4.42 -2.33
C ARG A 284 10.39 2.91 -2.22
N SER A 285 9.31 2.18 -1.92
CA SER A 285 9.37 0.73 -1.69
C SER A 285 9.90 -0.03 -2.91
N ASN A 286 9.55 0.43 -4.12
CA ASN A 286 10.03 -0.15 -5.38
C ASN A 286 11.53 0.07 -5.62
N LYS A 287 12.11 1.15 -5.10
CA LYS A 287 13.55 1.47 -5.25
C LYS A 287 14.42 0.74 -4.24
N GLU A 288 13.95 0.61 -3.01
CA GLU A 288 14.64 -0.17 -1.96
C GLU A 288 14.67 -1.68 -2.32
N GLY A 289 13.59 -2.21 -2.91
CA GLY A 289 13.56 -3.58 -3.43
C GLY A 289 14.54 -3.85 -4.58
N LYS A 290 14.83 -2.87 -5.44
CA LYS A 290 15.81 -3.02 -6.52
C LYS A 290 17.27 -3.06 -6.04
N ARG A 291 17.57 -2.51 -4.87
CA ARG A 291 18.91 -2.60 -4.26
C ARG A 291 19.14 -3.91 -3.49
N SER A 292 18.09 -4.70 -3.27
CA SER A 292 18.11 -5.88 -2.38
C SER A 292 17.77 -7.21 -3.07
N ILE A 293 17.54 -7.24 -4.39
CA ILE A 293 17.27 -8.48 -5.15
C ILE A 293 18.49 -8.82 -6.02
N GLY A 294 19.52 -9.35 -5.37
CA GLY A 294 20.27 -10.46 -5.92
C GLY A 294 19.92 -11.68 -5.07
N ILE A 295 19.62 -12.82 -5.71
CA ILE A 295 19.53 -14.19 -5.18
C ILE A 295 18.10 -14.83 -5.16
N ILE A 296 18.03 -15.89 -5.98
CA ILE A 296 17.15 -17.08 -6.07
C ILE A 296 15.71 -16.92 -6.59
N THR A 297 15.57 -17.13 -7.90
CA THR A 297 14.42 -17.83 -8.49
C THR A 297 14.69 -19.34 -8.42
N TYR A 298 13.70 -20.11 -7.95
CA TYR A 298 13.71 -21.56 -8.07
C TYR A 298 13.19 -21.93 -9.47
N ASP A 299 13.95 -22.76 -10.17
CA ASP A 299 13.53 -23.41 -11.41
C ASP A 299 12.41 -24.41 -11.14
N ASP A 300 11.39 -24.37 -12.00
CA ASP A 300 10.19 -25.18 -11.96
C ASP A 300 10.44 -26.44 -12.81
N ASP A 301 10.79 -27.55 -12.16
CA ASP A 301 10.93 -28.84 -12.83
C ASP A 301 9.53 -29.44 -13.12
N THR A 302 9.20 -29.40 -14.41
CA THR A 302 8.48 -30.38 -15.23
C THR A 302 7.73 -31.54 -14.54
N ASP A 303 6.44 -31.66 -14.84
CA ASP A 303 5.76 -32.96 -14.95
C ASP A 303 4.78 -32.92 -16.16
N PRO A 304 4.72 -33.95 -17.03
CA PRO A 304 4.01 -33.90 -18.29
C PRO A 304 2.59 -34.45 -18.14
N SER A 305 1.58 -33.64 -18.46
CA SER A 305 0.32 -34.19 -18.95
C SER A 305 -0.27 -33.21 -19.97
N ALA A 306 -0.04 -33.53 -21.24
CA ALA A 306 -0.70 -32.93 -22.38
C ALA A 306 -2.21 -33.22 -22.29
N ASP A 307 -3.03 -32.18 -22.28
CA ASP A 307 -3.82 -31.84 -23.47
C ASP A 307 -4.60 -30.53 -23.25
N HIS A 308 -4.58 -29.71 -24.29
CA HIS A 308 -5.19 -28.38 -24.45
C HIS A 308 -4.48 -27.22 -23.74
N ASN A 309 -3.34 -26.77 -24.29
CA ASN A 309 -2.81 -25.43 -24.02
C ASN A 309 -1.85 -24.91 -25.12
N ALA A 310 -2.28 -24.93 -26.39
CA ALA A 310 -1.51 -24.31 -27.48
C ALA A 310 -1.63 -22.77 -27.50
N GLU A 311 -2.74 -22.20 -27.00
CA GLU A 311 -2.93 -20.74 -26.94
C GLU A 311 -2.28 -20.08 -25.71
N GLU A 312 -2.16 -20.76 -24.57
CA GLU A 312 -1.52 -20.18 -23.37
C GLU A 312 0.01 -20.08 -23.50
N GLN A 313 0.66 -20.98 -24.26
CA GLN A 313 2.11 -20.93 -24.52
C GLN A 313 2.49 -19.82 -25.52
N GLN A 314 1.71 -19.60 -26.58
CA GLN A 314 1.96 -18.48 -27.51
C GLN A 314 1.70 -17.09 -26.87
N ILE A 315 0.80 -17.00 -25.89
CA ILE A 315 0.54 -15.75 -25.15
C ILE A 315 1.59 -15.52 -24.02
N ALA A 316 2.12 -16.59 -23.42
CA ALA A 316 3.21 -16.51 -22.45
C ALA A 316 4.52 -16.04 -23.12
N GLU A 317 4.81 -16.48 -24.34
CA GLU A 317 5.96 -16.00 -25.13
C GLU A 317 5.79 -14.54 -25.58
N ALA A 318 4.57 -14.10 -25.93
CA ALA A 318 4.30 -12.69 -26.21
C ALA A 318 4.47 -11.78 -24.97
N ALA A 319 4.20 -12.30 -23.76
CA ALA A 319 4.43 -11.58 -22.50
C ALA A 319 5.91 -11.56 -22.08
N ALA A 320 6.66 -12.63 -22.38
CA ALA A 320 8.10 -12.72 -22.13
C ALA A 320 8.93 -11.88 -23.11
N ALA A 321 8.50 -11.76 -24.37
CA ALA A 321 9.15 -10.92 -25.39
C ALA A 321 9.01 -9.40 -25.14
N SER A 322 8.13 -8.98 -24.22
CA SER A 322 8.00 -7.58 -23.76
C SER A 322 8.92 -7.22 -22.58
N SER A 323 9.78 -8.15 -22.13
CA SER A 323 10.60 -8.01 -20.91
C SER A 323 11.96 -7.31 -21.09
N LYS A 324 12.06 -6.31 -21.98
CA LYS A 324 13.10 -5.27 -21.83
C LYS A 324 12.56 -4.17 -20.91
N GLN A 325 12.91 -4.22 -19.61
CA GLN A 325 12.54 -3.20 -18.62
C GLN A 325 13.00 -1.80 -19.08
N PRO A 326 12.07 -0.82 -19.18
CA PRO A 326 12.00 0.27 -18.19
C PRO A 326 10.57 0.71 -17.79
N LYS A 327 9.50 0.01 -18.22
CA LYS A 327 8.11 0.51 -18.05
C LYS A 327 7.56 0.57 -16.61
N LYS A 328 7.98 -0.32 -15.68
CA LYS A 328 7.39 -0.42 -14.32
C LYS A 328 7.55 0.83 -13.43
N VAL A 329 8.52 1.70 -13.72
CA VAL A 329 8.81 2.94 -12.96
C VAL A 329 8.05 4.13 -13.55
N ALA A 330 7.58 4.03 -14.80
CA ALA A 330 6.91 5.13 -15.48
C ALA A 330 5.54 5.47 -14.86
N ASP A 331 4.76 4.45 -14.46
CA ASP A 331 3.36 4.66 -14.09
C ASP A 331 3.19 5.28 -12.69
N ILE A 332 3.99 4.87 -11.71
CA ILE A 332 3.97 5.47 -10.37
C ILE A 332 4.50 6.91 -10.42
N ALA A 333 5.56 7.14 -11.21
CA ALA A 333 6.06 8.49 -11.40
C ALA A 333 5.05 9.41 -12.09
N ALA A 334 4.32 8.89 -13.09
CA ALA A 334 3.22 9.62 -13.73
C ALA A 334 2.11 9.96 -12.72
N LEU A 335 1.73 9.01 -11.85
CA LEU A 335 0.77 9.25 -10.77
C LEU A 335 1.26 10.34 -9.80
N THR A 336 2.49 10.25 -9.31
CA THR A 336 3.01 11.22 -8.33
C THR A 336 3.13 12.62 -8.93
N VAL A 337 3.55 12.75 -10.20
CA VAL A 337 3.62 14.05 -10.90
C VAL A 337 2.22 14.62 -11.11
N MET A 338 1.26 13.79 -11.51
CA MET A 338 -0.13 14.22 -11.68
C MET A 338 -0.74 14.70 -10.36
N LEU A 339 -0.57 13.93 -9.28
CA LEU A 339 -1.07 14.31 -7.96
C LEU A 339 -0.41 15.58 -7.43
N LEU A 340 0.90 15.76 -7.63
CA LEU A 340 1.58 17.01 -7.26
C LEU A 340 1.05 18.21 -8.06
N THR A 341 0.78 18.02 -9.35
CA THR A 341 0.19 19.06 -10.21
C THR A 341 -1.20 19.44 -9.73
N LEU A 342 -2.02 18.45 -9.33
CA LEU A 342 -3.33 18.69 -8.72
C LEU A 342 -3.19 19.41 -7.36
N CYS A 343 -2.22 19.05 -6.53
CA CYS A 343 -1.96 19.78 -5.27
C CYS A 343 -1.65 21.26 -5.56
N CYS A 344 -0.81 21.51 -6.56
CA CYS A 344 -0.42 22.86 -6.97
C CYS A 344 -1.60 23.69 -7.50
N SER A 345 -2.57 23.08 -8.20
CA SER A 345 -3.72 23.82 -8.75
C SER A 345 -4.70 24.32 -7.69
N VAL A 346 -4.65 23.76 -6.48
CA VAL A 346 -5.48 24.16 -5.34
C VAL A 346 -4.65 24.64 -4.15
N ILE A 347 -3.38 25.00 -4.38
CA ILE A 347 -2.42 25.28 -3.30
C ILE A 347 -2.86 26.43 -2.39
N ASN A 348 -3.51 27.46 -2.95
CA ASN A 348 -4.06 28.60 -2.19
C ASN A 348 -5.16 28.22 -1.20
N ARG A 349 -5.66 26.97 -1.22
CA ARG A 349 -6.66 26.43 -0.28
C ARG A 349 -6.02 25.60 0.83
N PHE A 350 -4.70 25.48 0.86
CA PHE A 350 -4.01 24.67 1.86
C PHE A 350 -3.91 25.43 3.18
N ASN A 351 -4.15 24.73 4.27
CA ASN A 351 -3.75 25.23 5.59
C ASN A 351 -2.27 24.92 5.85
N ALA A 352 -1.71 25.55 6.88
CA ALA A 352 -0.33 25.39 7.31
C ALA A 352 0.10 23.91 7.43
N ARG A 353 -0.74 23.08 8.07
CA ARG A 353 -0.46 21.65 8.27
C ARG A 353 -0.37 20.88 6.95
N ASN A 354 -1.27 21.14 6.01
CA ASN A 354 -1.23 20.49 4.69
C ASN A 354 0.00 20.93 3.88
N LEU A 355 0.43 22.19 4.01
CA LEU A 355 1.67 22.68 3.38
C LEU A 355 2.91 21.98 3.94
N VAL A 356 3.02 21.82 5.27
CA VAL A 356 4.13 21.08 5.90
C VAL A 356 4.20 19.65 5.36
N LEU A 357 3.06 18.96 5.37
CA LEU A 357 2.96 17.58 4.89
C LEU A 357 3.31 17.45 3.41
N LEU A 358 2.80 18.35 2.56
CA LEU A 358 3.11 18.37 1.13
C LEU A 358 4.60 18.66 0.88
N TYR A 359 5.16 19.66 1.56
CA TYR A 359 6.54 20.10 1.38
C TYR A 359 7.53 19.01 1.81
N ASN A 360 7.27 18.37 2.94
CA ASN A 360 8.06 17.23 3.40
C ASN A 360 7.96 16.02 2.44
N ALA A 361 6.75 15.70 1.97
CA ALA A 361 6.58 14.61 1.02
C ALA A 361 7.28 14.89 -0.32
N MET A 362 7.30 16.14 -0.76
CA MET A 362 7.96 16.59 -1.98
C MET A 362 9.49 16.53 -1.87
N SER A 363 10.08 16.91 -0.74
CA SER A 363 11.53 16.79 -0.54
C SER A 363 12.00 15.33 -0.54
N HIS A 364 11.22 14.43 0.08
CA HIS A 364 11.47 13.00 0.02
C HIS A 364 11.30 12.42 -1.39
N HIS A 365 10.24 12.82 -2.10
CA HIS A 365 10.04 12.42 -3.49
C HIS A 365 11.22 12.86 -4.36
N PHE A 366 11.70 14.09 -4.20
CA PHE A 366 12.88 14.59 -4.89
C PHE A 366 14.13 13.73 -4.63
N LEU A 367 14.45 13.43 -3.38
CA LEU A 367 15.61 12.61 -3.00
C LEU A 367 15.57 11.21 -3.58
N LEU A 368 14.39 10.60 -3.59
CA LEU A 368 14.21 9.22 -4.02
C LEU A 368 14.19 9.11 -5.53
N ASP A 369 13.50 10.05 -6.19
CA ASP A 369 13.23 9.93 -7.60
C ASP A 369 14.36 10.36 -8.51
N GLY A 370 15.18 11.33 -8.08
CA GLY A 370 16.21 11.92 -8.94
C GLY A 370 15.55 12.59 -10.15
N LEU A 371 16.07 13.74 -10.57
CA LEU A 371 15.54 14.37 -11.79
C LEU A 371 15.97 13.55 -13.00
N ASP A 372 15.11 12.66 -13.49
CA ASP A 372 15.12 12.34 -14.92
C ASP A 372 14.82 13.66 -15.64
N ILE A 373 15.77 14.12 -16.44
CA ILE A 373 15.91 15.53 -16.87
C ILE A 373 14.65 16.07 -17.58
N ASP A 374 13.91 15.23 -18.32
CA ASP A 374 12.66 15.62 -19.00
C ASP A 374 11.44 15.77 -18.06
N ARG A 375 11.46 15.10 -16.90
CA ARG A 375 10.44 15.31 -15.84
C ARG A 375 10.74 16.56 -15.00
N GLY A 376 11.93 17.13 -15.16
CA GLY A 376 12.46 18.17 -14.28
C GLY A 376 11.70 19.48 -14.33
N ASN A 377 11.19 19.90 -15.50
CA ASN A 377 10.59 21.24 -15.63
C ASN A 377 9.25 21.39 -14.90
N ASN A 378 8.34 20.41 -15.05
CA ASN A 378 7.04 20.45 -14.34
C ASN A 378 7.21 20.25 -12.83
N PHE A 379 8.12 19.35 -12.44
CA PHE A 379 8.39 19.09 -11.03
C PHE A 379 9.06 20.29 -10.35
N LEU A 380 10.04 20.92 -11.00
CA LEU A 380 10.68 22.16 -10.52
C LEU A 380 9.68 23.31 -10.38
N ARG A 381 8.77 23.47 -11.36
CA ARG A 381 7.71 24.47 -11.27
C ARG A 381 6.82 24.25 -10.03
N CYS A 382 6.46 23.01 -9.76
CA CYS A 382 5.70 22.65 -8.55
C CYS A 382 6.50 22.97 -7.28
N ILE A 383 7.78 22.60 -7.23
CA ILE A 383 8.65 22.90 -6.08
C ILE A 383 8.72 24.40 -5.81
N LYS A 384 8.93 25.22 -6.86
CA LYS A 384 8.98 26.68 -6.74
C LYS A 384 7.66 27.22 -6.21
N LEU A 385 6.53 26.80 -6.77
CA LEU A 385 5.21 27.24 -6.33
C LEU A 385 4.95 26.89 -4.86
N VAL A 386 5.21 25.64 -4.46
CA VAL A 386 5.01 25.22 -3.07
C VAL A 386 5.97 25.94 -2.13
N SER A 387 7.22 26.15 -2.52
CA SER A 387 8.20 26.89 -1.70
C SER A 387 7.77 28.35 -1.51
N THR A 388 7.22 29.00 -2.54
CA THR A 388 6.67 30.35 -2.43
C THR A 388 5.51 30.40 -1.43
N GLU A 389 4.58 29.45 -1.49
CA GLU A 389 3.44 29.41 -0.56
C GLU A 389 3.88 29.13 0.89
N VAL A 390 4.84 28.21 1.07
CA VAL A 390 5.46 27.96 2.38
C VAL A 390 6.14 29.24 2.90
N CYS A 391 6.88 29.95 2.05
CA CYS A 391 7.52 31.21 2.43
C CYS A 391 6.48 32.27 2.85
N TYR A 392 5.40 32.44 2.08
CA TYR A 392 4.34 33.38 2.39
C TYR A 392 3.66 33.07 3.73
N THR A 393 3.31 31.81 3.96
CA THR A 393 2.68 31.39 5.23
C THR A 393 3.62 31.51 6.43
N LEU A 394 4.92 31.25 6.26
CA LEU A 394 5.93 31.51 7.31
C LEU A 394 6.09 33.00 7.59
N GLN A 395 6.01 33.86 6.58
CA GLN A 395 6.04 35.33 6.77
C GLN A 395 4.83 35.80 7.55
N LEU A 396 3.63 35.28 7.24
CA LEU A 396 2.41 35.54 8.01
C LEU A 396 2.55 35.09 9.48
N ASP A 397 3.15 33.91 9.70
CA ASP A 397 3.41 33.39 11.04
C ASP A 397 4.45 34.25 11.79
N ALA A 398 5.44 34.81 11.08
CA ALA A 398 6.43 35.73 11.64
C ALA A 398 5.82 37.08 12.03
N THR A 399 4.96 37.66 11.17
CA THR A 399 4.31 38.95 11.46
C THR A 399 3.30 38.83 12.60
N ALA A 400 2.58 37.71 12.69
CA ALA A 400 1.71 37.42 13.84
C ALA A 400 2.52 37.38 15.15
N HIS A 401 3.75 36.84 15.11
CA HIS A 401 4.64 36.80 16.28
C HIS A 401 5.17 38.15 16.74
N ALA A 402 5.34 39.12 15.84
CA ALA A 402 5.86 40.45 16.19
C ALA A 402 4.89 41.30 17.03
N THR A 403 3.62 40.89 17.18
CA THR A 403 2.62 41.62 17.96
C THR A 403 2.56 41.10 19.40
N ASP A 404 2.67 41.98 20.41
CA ASP A 404 2.86 41.61 21.83
C ASP A 404 1.66 40.94 22.56
N SER A 405 0.71 40.35 21.84
CA SER A 405 -0.53 39.82 22.43
C SER A 405 -0.36 38.44 23.12
N PRO A 406 -0.94 38.17 24.29
CA PRO A 406 -0.87 36.85 24.94
C PRO A 406 -1.77 35.75 24.30
N LEU A 407 -2.65 36.10 23.35
CA LEU A 407 -3.58 35.16 22.68
C LEU A 407 -3.20 34.94 21.20
N ARG A 408 -1.91 34.70 20.93
CA ARG A 408 -1.36 34.62 19.56
C ARG A 408 -1.69 33.28 18.87
N PRO A 409 -2.23 33.29 17.64
CA PRO A 409 -2.30 32.08 16.82
C PRO A 409 -0.90 31.70 16.33
N ILE A 410 -0.39 30.56 16.78
CA ILE A 410 0.82 29.94 16.23
C ILE A 410 0.38 29.07 15.05
N LEU A 411 0.84 29.38 13.83
CA LEU A 411 0.52 28.58 12.65
C LEU A 411 1.40 27.33 12.55
N TYR A 412 2.66 27.42 12.99
CA TYR A 412 3.63 26.34 12.95
C TYR A 412 4.22 26.05 14.33
N THR A 413 4.13 24.78 14.75
CA THR A 413 4.80 24.27 15.94
C THR A 413 6.31 24.15 15.72
N GLU A 414 7.07 23.89 16.78
CA GLU A 414 8.50 23.58 16.68
C GLU A 414 8.77 22.40 15.73
N GLU A 415 7.94 21.35 15.83
CA GLU A 415 8.05 20.16 14.99
C GLU A 415 7.77 20.47 13.52
N ASP A 416 6.76 21.31 13.24
CA ASP A 416 6.44 21.76 11.89
C ASP A 416 7.61 22.53 11.28
N LEU A 417 8.15 23.52 12.02
CA LEU A 417 9.30 24.31 11.58
C LEU A 417 10.53 23.43 11.35
N GLY A 418 10.84 22.51 12.28
CA GLY A 418 11.93 21.56 12.10
C GLY A 418 11.76 20.68 10.85
N THR A 419 10.52 20.30 10.54
CA THR A 419 10.19 19.53 9.33
C THR A 419 10.37 20.35 8.06
N ILE A 420 9.87 21.60 8.03
CA ILE A 420 10.07 22.51 6.90
C ILE A 420 11.56 22.78 6.70
N TYR A 421 12.32 23.03 7.76
CA TYR A 421 13.76 23.30 7.69
C TYR A 421 14.54 22.17 7.01
N ARG A 422 14.29 20.91 7.43
CA ARG A 422 14.93 19.74 6.82
C ARG A 422 14.53 19.60 5.35
N ALA A 423 13.25 19.78 5.03
CA ALA A 423 12.75 19.69 3.67
C ALA A 423 13.33 20.79 2.76
N SER A 424 13.40 22.04 3.24
CA SER A 424 13.95 23.16 2.49
C SER A 424 15.45 22.96 2.25
N MET A 425 16.20 22.50 3.25
CA MET A 425 17.62 22.18 3.11
C MET A 425 17.91 21.16 2.01
N ILE A 426 17.09 20.11 1.94
CA ILE A 426 17.18 19.09 0.88
C ILE A 426 16.96 19.73 -0.49
N LEU A 427 15.92 20.56 -0.62
CA LEU A 427 15.54 21.18 -1.88
C LEU A 427 16.51 22.29 -2.32
N SER A 428 17.00 23.12 -1.39
CA SER A 428 17.95 24.21 -1.69
C SER A 428 19.30 23.72 -2.19
N ARG A 429 19.73 22.50 -1.81
CA ARG A 429 20.95 21.88 -2.36
C ARG A 429 20.84 21.53 -3.84
N ALA A 430 19.61 21.33 -4.31
CA ALA A 430 19.35 20.90 -5.68
C ALA A 430 18.87 22.05 -6.59
N PHE A 431 18.34 23.11 -6.00
CA PHE A 431 17.74 24.21 -6.73
C PHE A 431 18.16 25.55 -6.13
N ASP A 432 18.87 26.33 -6.94
CA ASP A 432 19.25 27.69 -6.60
C ASP A 432 18.01 28.56 -6.34
N GLY A 433 18.08 29.40 -5.30
CA GLY A 433 17.02 30.35 -4.93
C GLY A 433 15.98 29.83 -3.93
N LEU A 434 16.03 28.58 -3.48
CA LEU A 434 15.13 28.07 -2.42
C LEU A 434 15.62 28.32 -0.99
N TRP A 435 16.77 28.97 -0.82
CA TRP A 435 17.37 29.27 0.49
C TRP A 435 16.49 30.18 1.36
N CYS A 436 15.62 30.98 0.75
CA CYS A 436 14.73 31.90 1.46
C CYS A 436 13.81 31.21 2.48
N VAL A 437 13.31 30.00 2.18
CA VAL A 437 12.50 29.22 3.11
C VAL A 437 13.35 28.78 4.29
N THR A 438 14.55 28.26 4.01
CA THR A 438 15.49 27.79 5.03
C THR A 438 15.88 28.90 6.01
N ASP A 439 16.23 30.08 5.48
CA ASP A 439 16.63 31.23 6.30
C ASP A 439 15.48 31.76 7.16
N LEU A 440 14.26 31.77 6.61
CA LEU A 440 13.08 32.24 7.34
C LEU A 440 12.70 31.30 8.47
N VAL A 441 12.73 29.99 8.23
CA VAL A 441 12.48 28.98 9.26
C VAL A 441 13.54 29.03 10.36
N GLU A 442 14.81 29.19 10.00
CA GLU A 442 15.90 29.32 10.98
C GLU A 442 15.71 30.55 11.88
N LYS A 443 15.36 31.70 11.30
CA LYS A 443 15.01 32.91 12.05
C LYS A 443 13.86 32.66 13.03
N LEU A 444 12.78 32.02 12.58
CA LEU A 444 11.63 31.71 13.42
C LEU A 444 11.96 30.74 14.56
N LEU A 445 12.74 29.70 14.28
CA LEU A 445 13.21 28.76 15.30
C LEU A 445 14.04 29.47 16.37
N ILE A 446 14.98 30.31 15.96
CA ILE A 446 15.83 31.09 16.88
C ILE A 446 14.98 32.06 17.71
N GLN A 447 14.06 32.79 17.08
CA GLN A 447 13.22 33.78 17.74
C GLN A 447 12.28 33.16 18.79
N ARG A 448 11.74 31.96 18.55
CA ARG A 448 10.74 31.34 19.43
C ARG A 448 11.32 30.39 20.46
N TYR A 449 12.36 29.64 20.08
CA TYR A 449 12.85 28.51 20.88
C TYR A 449 14.30 28.69 21.33
N GLY A 450 15.04 29.68 20.80
CA GLY A 450 16.35 30.07 21.29
C GLY A 450 17.52 29.79 20.35
N PRO A 451 18.75 30.21 20.70
CA PRO A 451 19.92 30.21 19.82
C PRO A 451 20.46 28.81 19.49
N GLN A 452 20.03 27.75 20.17
CA GLN A 452 20.44 26.38 19.89
C GLN A 452 20.07 25.90 18.47
N TYR A 453 19.14 26.59 17.80
CA TYR A 453 18.77 26.31 16.40
C TYR A 453 19.63 27.06 15.37
N LYS A 454 20.59 27.88 15.79
CA LYS A 454 21.51 28.58 14.89
C LYS A 454 22.47 27.57 14.25
N ARG A 455 22.63 27.58 12.92
CA ARG A 455 23.66 26.76 12.28
C ARG A 455 25.03 27.04 12.88
N VAL A 456 25.75 25.96 13.18
CA VAL A 456 27.22 26.00 13.14
C VAL A 456 27.57 26.17 11.67
N SER A 457 27.95 27.39 11.28
CA SER A 457 28.46 27.70 9.96
C SER A 457 29.69 26.84 9.70
N VAL A 458 29.52 25.74 8.97
CA VAL A 458 30.63 25.10 8.29
C VAL A 458 30.91 26.01 7.10
N GLU A 459 31.88 26.90 7.27
CA GLU A 459 32.45 27.63 6.14
C GLU A 459 32.82 26.60 5.07
N PRO A 460 32.47 26.83 3.80
CA PRO A 460 32.98 26.01 2.73
C PRO A 460 34.49 26.23 2.71
N SER A 461 35.25 25.30 3.32
CA SER A 461 36.69 25.30 3.20
C SER A 461 37.00 25.23 1.70
N GLU A 462 37.50 26.33 1.16
CA GLU A 462 38.09 26.39 -0.16
C GLU A 462 39.22 25.36 -0.21
N SER A 463 38.89 24.12 -0.58
CA SER A 463 39.89 23.17 -1.01
C SER A 463 40.43 23.70 -2.34
N LYS A 464 41.51 24.47 -2.26
CA LYS A 464 42.41 24.76 -3.37
C LYS A 464 42.79 23.43 -4.02
N ILE A 465 42.08 23.06 -5.07
CA ILE A 465 42.56 22.07 -6.03
C ILE A 465 43.60 22.82 -6.88
N ASN A 466 44.81 22.96 -6.34
CA ASN A 466 45.99 23.18 -7.15
C ASN A 466 46.32 21.85 -7.84
N GLY A 467 45.64 21.59 -8.96
CA GLY A 467 46.00 20.55 -9.91
C GLY A 467 46.93 21.14 -10.96
N ASN A 468 48.25 21.01 -10.75
CA ASN A 468 49.26 21.26 -11.76
C ASN A 468 48.95 20.45 -13.04
N LEU A 469 48.74 21.14 -14.16
CA LEU A 469 48.92 20.55 -15.48
C LEU A 469 50.42 20.40 -15.75
N PRO A 470 50.94 19.21 -16.12
CA PRO A 470 52.21 19.10 -16.79
C PRO A 470 52.02 19.28 -18.29
N SER A 471 52.54 20.39 -18.81
CA SER A 471 52.84 20.59 -20.22
C SER A 471 54.15 19.90 -20.57
N SER A 472 54.09 18.88 -21.43
CA SER A 472 55.14 18.35 -22.34
C SER A 472 54.68 16.97 -22.83
N GLN A 473 54.86 16.51 -24.07
CA GLN A 473 55.44 16.99 -25.32
C GLN A 473 54.94 15.98 -26.39
N GLN A 474 54.48 16.44 -27.55
CA GLN A 474 55.08 16.15 -28.86
C GLN A 474 55.54 14.69 -29.08
N GLN A 475 54.71 13.90 -29.76
CA GLN A 475 55.00 13.37 -31.11
C GLN A 475 53.69 13.02 -31.82
#